data_AF-A0A3B8IH00-F1
#
_entry.id   AF-A0A3B8IH00-F1
#
_cell.length_a   1.000
_cell.length_b   1.000
_cell.length_c   1.000
_cell.angle_alpha   90.00
_cell.angle_beta   90.00
_cell.angle_gamma   90.00
#
_symmetry.space_group_name_H-M   'P 1'
#
loop_
_entity.id
_entity.type
_entity.pdbx_description
1 polymer ?
#
loop_
_entity_poly.entity_id
_entity_poly.type
_entity_poly.pdbx_seq_one_letter_code
_entity_poly.pdbx_strand_id
1 'polypeptide(L)'
;MYYRLILTLLVLGAMLLLTAGNLIPSSPQEVADNLPAYTSEISSSWQASLGPWAGLALLFLGLALGWKQFANRVPAASTAAPKESTELKEQLERLRYLHELEVSRLQSDLEQKQQELTASTTHLMRLNQTIGDMKEQLAAINLQDRRGAEKQLHRISHEVATLSQPDEDWSHFEMLFNETHDDYIQRLKTRFGSLTIRDLRLCSYLRLNLTSKEIAPLMGISYRAIEAMRYRVRKKLGLSSDDNLTAFLLEF
;
A
#
# COMPACT_ATOMS: atom_id res chain seq x y z
N MET A 1 1.34 43.10 4.20
CA MET A 1 2.33 43.93 4.94
C MET A 1 2.24 45.43 4.61
N TYR A 2 1.80 45.85 3.42
CA TYR A 2 1.64 47.27 3.04
C TYR A 2 0.48 48.04 3.71
N TYR A 3 -0.64 47.38 4.04
CA TYR A 3 -1.77 48.04 4.70
C TYR A 3 -1.45 48.58 6.10
N ARG A 4 -0.53 47.94 6.84
CA ARG A 4 -0.07 48.45 8.14
C ARG A 4 0.75 49.73 8.01
N LEU A 5 1.55 49.87 6.95
CA LEU A 5 2.39 51.05 6.73
C LEU A 5 1.57 52.29 6.32
N ILE A 6 0.53 52.09 5.52
CA ILE A 6 -0.38 53.16 5.08
C ILE A 6 -1.25 53.63 6.25
N LEU A 7 -1.77 52.71 7.07
CA LEU A 7 -2.56 53.07 8.24
C LEU A 7 -1.73 53.85 9.28
N THR A 8 -0.45 53.50 9.46
CA THR A 8 0.44 54.25 10.35
C THR A 8 0.73 55.66 9.85
N LEU A 9 0.91 55.86 8.53
CA LEU A 9 1.13 57.19 7.95
C LEU A 9 -0.11 58.09 8.04
N LEU A 10 -1.31 57.51 7.88
CA LEU A 10 -2.58 58.23 7.98
C LEU A 10 -2.88 58.64 9.44
N VAL A 11 -2.55 57.78 10.40
CA VAL A 11 -2.68 58.08 11.84
C VAL A 11 -1.66 59.13 12.29
N LEU A 12 -0.40 59.07 11.81
CA LEU A 12 0.61 60.09 12.10
C LEU A 12 0.25 61.47 11.52
N GLY A 13 -0.33 61.51 10.30
CA GLY A 13 -0.82 62.75 9.70
C GLY A 13 -1.99 63.37 10.48
N ALA A 14 -2.92 62.54 10.97
CA ALA A 14 -4.03 63.01 11.81
C ALA A 14 -3.56 63.49 13.21
N MET A 15 -2.50 62.89 13.76
CA MET A 15 -1.96 63.26 15.08
C MET A 15 -1.19 64.59 15.06
N LEU A 16 -0.54 64.93 13.93
CA LEU A 16 0.08 66.25 13.71
C LEU A 16 -0.97 67.37 13.55
N LEU A 17 -2.15 67.06 12.99
CA LEU A 17 -3.26 68.02 12.89
C LEU A 17 -3.98 68.25 14.22
N LEU A 18 -4.03 67.25 15.11
CA LEU A 18 -4.63 67.41 16.45
C LEU A 18 -3.72 68.17 17.44
N THR A 19 -2.40 68.07 17.30
CA THR A 19 -1.45 68.74 18.21
C THR A 19 -1.27 70.23 17.91
N ALA A 20 -1.57 70.69 16.69
CA ALA A 20 -1.60 72.10 16.33
C ALA A 20 -2.85 72.86 16.82
N GLY A 21 -3.87 72.16 17.33
CA GLY A 21 -5.17 72.74 17.70
C GLY A 21 -5.33 73.19 19.17
N ASN A 22 -4.29 73.17 20.00
CA ASN A 22 -4.42 73.32 21.46
C ASN A 22 -3.70 74.53 22.09
N LEU A 23 -3.85 75.72 21.48
CA LEU A 23 -3.52 77.01 22.11
C LEU A 23 -4.62 78.04 21.79
N ILE A 24 -5.80 77.87 22.40
CA ILE A 24 -6.76 78.97 22.59
C ILE A 24 -7.26 78.88 24.05
N PRO A 25 -6.86 79.80 24.95
CA PRO A 25 -7.49 79.95 26.25
C PRO A 25 -8.89 80.57 26.13
N SER A 26 -9.77 80.10 27.00
CA SER A 26 -11.18 80.45 27.13
C SER A 26 -11.42 81.74 27.94
N SER A 27 -12.26 82.61 27.38
CA SER A 27 -13.01 83.74 28.00
C SER A 27 -12.38 85.15 27.98
N PRO A 28 -13.20 86.21 27.84
CA PRO A 28 -12.86 87.39 27.02
C PRO A 28 -12.98 88.71 27.80
N GLN A 29 -11.88 89.33 28.24
CA GLN A 29 -11.84 90.80 28.46
C GLN A 29 -10.51 91.51 28.83
N GLU A 30 -9.36 90.85 28.94
CA GLU A 30 -8.18 91.54 29.54
C GLU A 30 -6.85 91.39 28.80
N VAL A 31 -6.85 91.50 27.46
CA VAL A 31 -5.63 91.72 26.64
C VAL A 31 -5.92 92.67 25.47
N ALA A 32 -6.74 93.70 25.69
CA ALA A 32 -6.95 94.76 24.69
C ALA A 32 -5.79 95.78 24.64
N ASP A 33 -4.84 95.76 25.60
CA ASP A 33 -3.85 96.85 25.75
C ASP A 33 -2.37 96.44 25.62
N ASN A 34 -2.03 95.20 25.25
CA ASN A 34 -0.61 94.79 25.07
C ASN A 34 -0.39 93.71 23.98
N LEU A 35 -0.78 93.99 22.74
CA LEU A 35 -0.31 93.27 21.55
C LEU A 35 0.65 94.16 20.74
N PRO A 36 1.96 93.89 20.70
CA PRO A 36 2.80 94.41 19.62
C PRO A 36 2.26 93.89 18.29
N ALA A 37 2.09 94.79 17.34
CA ALA A 37 1.65 94.49 15.98
C ALA A 37 2.55 93.42 15.33
N TYR A 38 2.07 92.17 15.30
CA TYR A 38 2.60 91.14 14.41
C TYR A 38 1.61 90.91 13.27
N THR A 39 1.42 91.96 12.46
CA THR A 39 0.97 91.79 11.09
C THR A 39 2.19 91.35 10.29
N SER A 40 2.38 90.05 10.12
CA SER A 40 3.13 89.57 8.96
C SER A 40 2.16 88.85 8.04
N GLU A 41 2.23 89.27 6.80
CA GLU A 41 1.39 88.90 5.68
C GLU A 41 1.49 87.39 5.42
N ILE A 42 0.42 86.64 5.65
CA ILE A 42 0.21 85.41 4.89
C ILE A 42 -0.49 85.84 3.60
N SER A 43 0.31 86.18 2.60
CA SER A 43 -0.18 86.51 1.26
C SER A 43 -1.11 85.39 0.76
N SER A 44 -2.34 85.74 0.39
CA SER A 44 -3.35 84.83 -0.16
C SER A 44 -3.10 84.50 -1.64
N SER A 45 -1.84 84.32 -2.03
CA SER A 45 -1.45 84.08 -3.43
C SER A 45 -1.73 82.66 -3.94
N TRP A 46 -2.01 81.70 -3.03
CA TRP A 46 -2.34 80.32 -3.39
C TRP A 46 -3.76 80.08 -3.93
N GLN A 47 -4.69 81.03 -3.77
CA GLN A 47 -6.07 80.89 -4.29
C GLN A 47 -6.29 81.51 -5.68
N ALA A 48 -5.29 82.22 -6.22
CA ALA A 48 -5.39 82.89 -7.53
C ALA A 48 -4.82 82.09 -8.71
N SER A 49 -4.35 80.85 -8.50
CA SER A 49 -3.90 80.00 -9.61
C SER A 49 -4.49 78.60 -9.52
N LEU A 50 -5.03 78.09 -10.62
CA LEU A 50 -5.44 76.68 -10.78
C LEU A 50 -4.28 75.68 -10.67
N GLY A 51 -3.06 76.14 -10.39
CA GLY A 51 -1.83 75.34 -10.40
C GLY A 51 -1.78 74.19 -9.39
N PRO A 52 -2.09 74.39 -8.10
CA PRO A 52 -1.94 73.34 -7.08
C PRO A 52 -2.90 72.15 -7.30
N TRP A 53 -4.14 72.46 -7.66
CA TRP A 53 -5.16 71.45 -7.95
C TRP A 53 -4.86 70.68 -9.24
N ALA A 54 -4.31 71.36 -10.26
CA ALA A 54 -3.85 70.70 -11.48
C ALA A 54 -2.69 69.72 -11.21
N GLY A 55 -1.76 70.08 -10.31
CA GLY A 55 -0.68 69.20 -9.88
C GLY A 55 -1.18 67.95 -9.15
N LEU A 56 -2.14 68.11 -8.25
CA LEU A 56 -2.76 66.97 -7.55
C LEU A 56 -3.57 66.07 -8.50
N ALA A 57 -4.30 66.65 -9.46
CA ALA A 57 -5.03 65.89 -10.46
C ALA A 57 -4.10 65.07 -11.36
N LEU A 58 -2.96 65.64 -11.77
CA LEU A 58 -1.92 64.92 -12.54
C LEU A 58 -1.27 63.81 -11.73
N LEU A 59 -1.00 64.03 -10.44
CA LEU A 59 -0.45 63.01 -9.56
C LEU A 59 -1.44 61.86 -9.34
N PHE A 60 -2.73 62.17 -9.18
CA PHE A 60 -3.79 61.17 -9.06
C PHE A 60 -4.00 60.39 -10.36
N LEU A 61 -3.95 61.08 -11.51
CA LEU A 61 -4.00 60.44 -12.83
C LEU A 61 -2.79 59.53 -13.05
N GLY A 62 -1.60 59.96 -12.65
CA GLY A 62 -0.37 59.17 -12.71
C GLY A 62 -0.44 57.92 -11.81
N LEU A 63 -0.96 58.06 -10.59
CA LEU A 63 -1.21 56.92 -9.69
C LEU A 63 -2.28 55.98 -10.25
N ALA A 64 -3.36 56.50 -10.84
CA ALA A 64 -4.42 55.69 -11.43
C ALA A 64 -3.94 54.94 -12.69
N LEU A 65 -3.16 55.61 -13.55
CA LEU A 65 -2.52 55.00 -14.71
C LEU A 65 -1.45 53.98 -14.29
N GLY A 66 -0.70 54.29 -13.24
CA GLY A 66 0.27 53.39 -12.61
C GLY A 66 -0.41 52.16 -12.01
N TRP A 67 -1.54 52.34 -11.31
CA TRP A 67 -2.38 51.25 -10.79
C TRP A 67 -2.96 50.40 -11.91
N LYS A 68 -3.44 51.02 -13.00
CA LYS A 68 -3.96 50.31 -14.16
C LYS A 68 -2.87 49.52 -14.89
N GLN A 69 -1.67 50.09 -15.04
CA GLN A 69 -0.51 49.37 -15.59
C GLN A 69 -0.04 48.26 -14.65
N PHE A 70 -0.02 48.49 -13.34
CA PHE A 70 0.37 47.50 -12.35
C PHE A 70 -0.63 46.34 -12.30
N ALA A 71 -1.94 46.62 -12.30
CA ALA A 71 -2.99 45.61 -12.38
C ALA A 71 -2.94 44.80 -13.69
N ASN A 72 -2.59 45.42 -14.82
CA ASN A 72 -2.35 44.72 -16.09
C ASN A 72 -1.01 43.97 -16.15
N ARG A 73 -0.03 44.35 -15.31
CA ARG A 73 1.29 43.71 -15.23
C ARG A 73 1.40 42.66 -14.15
N VAL A 74 0.49 42.62 -13.18
CA VAL A 74 0.25 41.43 -12.37
C VAL A 74 -0.26 40.39 -13.36
N PRO A 75 0.56 39.42 -13.78
CA PRO A 75 0.07 38.39 -14.67
C PRO A 75 -1.12 37.73 -13.98
N ALA A 76 -2.09 37.24 -14.76
CA ALA A 76 -3.10 36.30 -14.32
C ALA A 76 -2.50 34.97 -13.78
N ALA A 77 -1.27 34.98 -13.27
CA ALA A 77 -0.58 33.87 -12.62
C ALA A 77 -1.25 33.49 -11.28
N SER A 78 -1.94 34.42 -10.60
CA SER A 78 -2.76 34.06 -9.44
C SER A 78 -4.01 33.24 -9.81
N THR A 79 -4.46 33.30 -11.06
CA THR A 79 -5.58 32.51 -11.61
C THR A 79 -5.15 31.41 -12.59
N ALA A 80 -3.85 31.28 -12.91
CA ALA A 80 -3.27 30.17 -13.70
C ALA A 80 -2.73 29.02 -12.82
N ALA A 81 -2.38 29.29 -11.57
CA ALA A 81 -2.09 28.28 -10.54
C ALA A 81 -3.23 27.29 -10.17
N PRO A 82 -4.54 27.55 -10.37
CA PRO A 82 -5.58 26.61 -9.98
C PRO A 82 -5.62 25.35 -10.86
N LYS A 83 -5.22 25.40 -12.15
CA LYS A 83 -5.28 24.21 -13.03
C LYS A 83 -4.20 23.17 -12.69
N GLU A 84 -2.95 23.60 -12.56
CA GLU A 84 -1.83 22.73 -12.18
C GLU A 84 -2.01 22.17 -10.76
N SER A 85 -2.55 22.98 -9.84
CA SER A 85 -2.88 22.51 -8.48
C SER A 85 -4.11 21.60 -8.41
N THR A 86 -5.06 21.68 -9.36
CA THR A 86 -6.16 20.71 -9.46
C THR A 86 -5.70 19.37 -10.02
N GLU A 87 -4.88 19.38 -11.07
CA GLU A 87 -4.33 18.15 -11.66
C GLU A 87 -3.44 17.40 -10.65
N LEU A 88 -2.61 18.14 -9.91
CA LEU A 88 -1.77 17.57 -8.85
C LEU A 88 -2.60 16.95 -7.71
N LYS A 89 -3.72 17.59 -7.34
CA LYS A 89 -4.66 17.04 -6.33
C LYS A 89 -5.31 15.75 -6.82
N GLU A 90 -5.76 15.72 -8.07
CA GLU A 90 -6.36 14.53 -8.67
C GLU A 90 -5.35 13.37 -8.77
N GLN A 91 -4.09 13.66 -9.11
CA GLN A 91 -3.00 12.68 -9.08
C GLN A 91 -2.75 12.15 -7.66
N LEU A 92 -2.75 13.02 -6.65
CA LEU A 92 -2.57 12.63 -5.25
C LEU A 92 -3.73 11.75 -4.76
N GLU A 93 -4.97 12.06 -5.13
CA GLU A 93 -6.14 11.25 -4.81
C GLU A 93 -6.07 9.87 -5.48
N ARG A 94 -5.67 9.82 -6.76
CA ARG A 94 -5.43 8.54 -7.46
C ARG A 94 -4.33 7.72 -6.77
N LEU A 95 -3.21 8.34 -6.40
CA LEU A 95 -2.12 7.65 -5.70
C LEU A 95 -2.58 7.10 -4.33
N ARG A 96 -3.37 7.88 -3.57
CA ARG A 96 -3.93 7.42 -2.29
C ARG A 96 -4.87 6.24 -2.48
N TYR A 97 -5.75 6.31 -3.48
CA TYR A 97 -6.67 5.24 -3.80
C TYR A 97 -5.94 3.94 -4.18
N LEU A 98 -4.89 4.03 -5.01
CA LEU A 98 -4.06 2.87 -5.37
C LEU A 98 -3.34 2.29 -4.14
N HIS A 99 -2.82 3.16 -3.27
CA HIS A 99 -2.16 2.72 -2.05
C HIS A 99 -3.14 2.01 -1.10
N GLU A 100 -4.36 2.52 -0.95
CA GLU A 100 -5.40 1.89 -0.12
C GLU A 100 -5.81 0.51 -0.67
N LEU A 101 -5.96 0.39 -2.00
CA LEU A 101 -6.16 -0.89 -2.68
C LEU A 101 -5.03 -1.88 -2.40
N GLU A 102 -3.77 -1.43 -2.46
CA GLU A 102 -2.61 -2.28 -2.21
C GLU A 102 -2.53 -2.73 -0.74
N VAL A 103 -2.79 -1.83 0.21
CA VAL A 103 -2.87 -2.18 1.63
C VAL A 103 -3.98 -3.19 1.89
N SER A 104 -5.16 -2.98 1.31
CA SER A 104 -6.28 -3.93 1.44
C SER A 104 -5.96 -5.30 0.86
N ARG A 105 -5.30 -5.35 -0.31
CA ARG A 105 -4.82 -6.59 -0.92
C ARG A 105 -3.81 -7.31 -0.04
N LEU A 106 -2.79 -6.59 0.44
CA LEU A 106 -1.74 -7.16 1.30
C LEU A 106 -2.31 -7.69 2.62
N GLN A 107 -3.30 -7.01 3.20
CA GLN A 107 -4.01 -7.50 4.38
C GLN A 107 -4.77 -8.79 4.10
N SER A 108 -5.48 -8.86 2.97
CA SER A 108 -6.19 -10.08 2.57
C SER A 108 -5.22 -11.25 2.35
N ASP A 109 -4.09 -11.01 1.68
CA ASP A 109 -3.05 -12.02 1.46
C ASP A 109 -2.46 -12.49 2.80
N LEU A 110 -2.21 -11.58 3.74
CA LEU A 110 -1.74 -11.91 5.09
C LEU A 110 -2.75 -12.77 5.85
N GLU A 111 -4.04 -12.42 5.81
CA GLU A 111 -5.10 -13.18 6.46
C GLU A 111 -5.23 -14.58 5.89
N GLN A 112 -5.18 -14.72 4.56
CA GLN A 112 -5.17 -16.03 3.89
C GLN A 112 -3.98 -16.87 4.31
N LYS A 113 -2.77 -16.29 4.28
CA LYS A 113 -1.55 -16.99 4.72
C LYS A 113 -1.62 -17.38 6.19
N GLN A 114 -2.20 -16.54 7.05
CA GLN A 114 -2.39 -16.86 8.47
C GLN A 114 -3.41 -17.98 8.66
N GLN A 115 -4.49 -18.03 7.87
CA GLN A 115 -5.47 -19.11 7.89
C GLN A 115 -4.83 -20.43 7.42
N GLU A 116 -4.09 -20.42 6.31
CA GLU A 116 -3.33 -21.57 5.80
C GLU A 116 -2.35 -22.10 6.86
N LEU A 117 -1.57 -21.21 7.50
CA LEU A 117 -0.64 -21.57 8.57
C LEU A 117 -1.36 -22.15 9.79
N THR A 118 -2.52 -21.60 10.17
CA THR A 118 -3.31 -22.10 11.30
C THR A 118 -3.91 -23.48 10.98
N ALA A 119 -4.42 -23.67 9.77
CA ALA A 119 -4.93 -24.95 9.30
C ALA A 119 -3.81 -26.01 9.26
N SER A 120 -2.64 -25.66 8.75
CA SER A 120 -1.46 -26.53 8.75
C SER A 120 -0.99 -26.87 10.17
N THR A 121 -0.88 -25.87 11.05
CA THR A 121 -0.47 -26.05 12.45
C THR A 121 -1.45 -26.94 13.22
N THR A 122 -2.76 -26.72 13.06
CA THR A 122 -3.79 -27.56 13.71
C THR A 122 -3.78 -28.99 13.18
N HIS A 123 -3.54 -29.18 11.88
CA HIS A 123 -3.33 -30.49 11.28
C HIS A 123 -2.11 -31.20 11.87
N LEU A 124 -0.96 -30.51 11.97
CA LEU A 124 0.26 -31.04 12.60
C LEU A 124 0.05 -31.36 14.09
N MET A 125 -0.67 -30.52 14.83
CA MET A 125 -1.01 -30.78 16.24
C MET A 125 -1.87 -32.04 16.37
N ARG A 126 -2.89 -32.19 15.51
CA ARG A 126 -3.73 -33.39 15.46
C ARG A 126 -2.91 -34.62 15.15
N LEU A 127 -2.02 -34.55 14.16
CA LEU A 127 -1.11 -35.64 13.82
C LEU A 127 -0.22 -36.02 15.00
N ASN A 128 0.39 -35.04 15.68
CA ASN A 128 1.20 -35.27 16.87
C ASN A 128 0.40 -35.91 18.01
N GLN A 129 -0.82 -35.45 18.26
CA GLN A 129 -1.72 -36.04 19.24
C GLN A 129 -2.01 -37.50 18.90
N THR A 130 -2.40 -37.78 17.66
CA THR A 130 -2.72 -39.15 17.24
C THR A 130 -1.51 -40.08 17.30
N ILE A 131 -0.31 -39.59 16.95
CA ILE A 131 0.95 -40.34 17.16
C ILE A 131 1.18 -40.63 18.66
N GLY A 132 0.89 -39.66 19.53
CA GLY A 132 0.94 -39.83 20.99
C GLY A 132 -0.01 -40.92 21.46
N ASP A 133 -1.29 -40.84 21.08
CA ASP A 133 -2.32 -41.81 21.42
C ASP A 133 -1.93 -43.22 20.94
N MET A 134 -1.36 -43.35 19.74
CA MET A 134 -0.87 -44.62 19.21
C MET A 134 0.30 -45.18 20.03
N LYS A 135 1.24 -44.34 20.46
CA LYS A 135 2.35 -44.78 21.32
C LYS A 135 1.83 -45.32 22.65
N GLU A 136 0.84 -44.66 23.24
CA GLU A 136 0.20 -45.13 24.48
C GLU A 136 -0.54 -46.45 24.25
N GLN A 137 -1.32 -46.56 23.18
CA GLN A 137 -2.00 -47.82 22.82
C GLN A 137 -1.00 -48.95 22.62
N LEU A 138 0.14 -48.70 21.95
CA LEU A 138 1.19 -49.69 21.73
C LEU A 138 1.87 -50.12 23.03
N ALA A 139 2.10 -49.19 23.96
CA ALA A 139 2.68 -49.47 25.27
C ALA A 139 1.72 -50.23 26.20
N ALA A 140 0.42 -50.05 26.03
CA ALA A 140 -0.62 -50.72 26.81
C ALA A 140 -0.93 -52.16 26.33
N ILE A 141 -0.31 -52.62 25.25
CA ILE A 141 -0.54 -53.97 24.72
C ILE A 141 -0.04 -55.02 25.71
N ASN A 142 -0.97 -55.81 26.24
CA ASN A 142 -0.62 -56.96 27.08
C ASN A 142 -0.15 -58.14 26.22
N LEU A 143 1.16 -58.32 26.13
CA LEU A 143 1.79 -59.40 25.35
C LEU A 143 1.51 -60.81 25.91
N GLN A 144 1.01 -60.95 27.14
CA GLN A 144 0.61 -62.24 27.71
C GLN A 144 -0.72 -62.75 27.12
N ASP A 145 -1.59 -61.84 26.67
CA ASP A 145 -2.80 -62.19 25.92
C ASP A 145 -2.53 -62.10 24.42
N ARG A 146 -2.10 -63.23 23.85
CA ARG A 146 -1.68 -63.29 22.44
C ARG A 146 -2.81 -62.94 21.45
N ARG A 147 -4.07 -63.33 21.74
CA ARG A 147 -5.23 -63.01 20.87
C ARG A 147 -5.66 -61.55 21.02
N GLY A 148 -5.64 -61.02 22.25
CA GLY A 148 -5.91 -59.61 22.51
C GLY A 148 -4.87 -58.69 21.86
N ALA A 149 -3.59 -59.04 21.97
CA ALA A 149 -2.48 -58.29 21.37
C ALA A 149 -2.56 -58.25 19.83
N GLU A 150 -2.87 -59.38 19.18
CA GLU A 150 -3.03 -59.43 17.72
C GLU A 150 -4.18 -58.54 17.24
N LYS A 151 -5.32 -58.55 17.96
CA LYS A 151 -6.47 -57.70 17.64
C LYS A 151 -6.17 -56.21 17.84
N GLN A 152 -5.45 -55.84 18.91
CA GLN A 152 -5.04 -54.46 19.17
C GLN A 152 -4.04 -53.96 18.13
N LEU A 153 -3.05 -54.79 17.75
CA LEU A 153 -2.11 -54.47 16.68
C LEU A 153 -2.80 -54.25 15.33
N HIS A 154 -3.75 -55.12 14.97
CA HIS A 154 -4.51 -54.95 13.73
C HIS A 154 -5.34 -53.66 13.73
N ARG A 155 -5.89 -53.26 14.88
CA ARG A 155 -6.62 -52.00 15.03
C ARG A 155 -5.70 -50.79 14.85
N ILE A 156 -4.54 -50.76 15.52
CA ILE A 156 -3.54 -49.69 15.36
C ILE A 156 -3.07 -49.62 13.90
N SER A 157 -2.79 -50.76 13.27
CA SER A 157 -2.39 -50.81 11.85
C SER A 157 -3.46 -50.23 10.92
N HIS A 158 -4.74 -50.46 11.22
CA HIS A 158 -5.85 -49.89 10.46
C HIS A 158 -5.99 -48.38 10.71
N GLU A 159 -5.89 -47.92 11.96
CA GLU A 159 -5.92 -46.49 12.32
C GLU A 159 -4.79 -45.71 11.62
N VAL A 160 -3.58 -46.27 11.56
CA VAL A 160 -2.44 -45.70 10.81
C VAL A 160 -2.75 -45.61 9.31
N ALA A 161 -3.34 -46.66 8.73
CA ALA A 161 -3.71 -46.67 7.31
C ALA A 161 -4.76 -45.60 6.98
N THR A 162 -5.68 -45.31 7.91
CA THR A 162 -6.72 -44.28 7.71
C THR A 162 -6.23 -42.84 7.88
N LEU A 163 -5.12 -42.59 8.58
CA LEU A 163 -4.53 -41.25 8.71
C LEU A 163 -3.75 -40.83 7.46
N SER A 164 -3.27 -41.81 6.70
CA SER A 164 -2.72 -41.58 5.38
C SER A 164 -3.89 -41.54 4.40
N GLN A 165 -4.50 -40.37 4.21
CA GLN A 165 -5.47 -40.14 3.12
C GLN A 165 -4.83 -39.37 1.96
N PRO A 166 -3.87 -39.98 1.23
CA PRO A 166 -3.11 -39.31 0.17
C PRO A 166 -3.97 -38.82 -1.01
N ASP A 167 -5.25 -39.22 -1.08
CA ASP A 167 -6.17 -38.75 -2.12
C ASP A 167 -6.80 -37.37 -1.81
N GLU A 168 -7.11 -37.06 -0.55
CA GLU A 168 -7.60 -35.72 -0.17
C GLU A 168 -6.46 -34.70 -0.21
N ASP A 169 -5.30 -35.08 0.33
CA ASP A 169 -4.07 -34.27 0.28
C ASP A 169 -3.64 -33.96 -1.16
N TRP A 170 -3.86 -34.92 -2.07
CA TRP A 170 -3.55 -34.73 -3.49
C TRP A 170 -4.43 -33.65 -4.16
N SER A 171 -5.73 -33.58 -3.83
CA SER A 171 -6.63 -32.60 -4.45
C SER A 171 -6.19 -31.17 -4.13
N HIS A 172 -5.83 -30.92 -2.87
CA HIS A 172 -5.32 -29.62 -2.43
C HIS A 172 -3.96 -29.30 -3.05
N PHE A 173 -3.06 -30.30 -3.10
CA PHE A 173 -1.77 -30.17 -3.80
C PHE A 173 -1.95 -29.83 -5.28
N GLU A 174 -2.84 -30.52 -5.99
CA GLU A 174 -3.05 -30.34 -7.44
C GLU A 174 -3.55 -28.94 -7.77
N MET A 175 -4.44 -28.37 -6.94
CA MET A 175 -4.88 -26.99 -7.05
C MET A 175 -3.69 -26.02 -6.96
N LEU A 176 -2.92 -26.09 -5.87
CA LEU A 176 -1.77 -25.21 -5.63
C LEU A 176 -0.66 -25.39 -6.68
N PHE A 177 -0.46 -26.63 -7.13
CA PHE A 177 0.53 -26.96 -8.15
C PHE A 177 0.15 -26.36 -9.51
N ASN A 178 -1.12 -26.44 -9.91
CA ASN A 178 -1.57 -25.88 -11.19
C ASN A 178 -1.53 -24.35 -11.21
N GLU A 179 -1.78 -23.68 -10.09
CA GLU A 179 -1.61 -22.22 -9.96
C GLU A 179 -0.16 -21.77 -10.19
N THR A 180 0.81 -22.63 -9.85
CA THR A 180 2.24 -22.30 -9.88
C THR A 180 2.98 -22.83 -11.11
N HIS A 181 2.41 -23.78 -11.86
CA HIS A 181 3.14 -24.54 -12.89
C HIS A 181 2.46 -24.57 -14.28
N ASP A 182 1.81 -23.48 -14.71
CA ASP A 182 1.35 -23.25 -16.10
C ASP A 182 0.66 -24.47 -16.77
N ASP A 183 -0.29 -25.11 -16.11
CA ASP A 183 -1.01 -26.28 -16.64
C ASP A 183 -0.11 -27.50 -16.98
N TYR A 184 1.03 -27.67 -16.29
CA TYR A 184 1.99 -28.77 -16.50
C TYR A 184 1.33 -30.17 -16.57
N ILE A 185 0.36 -30.45 -15.69
CA ILE A 185 -0.35 -31.74 -15.67
C ILE A 185 -1.15 -31.95 -16.97
N GLN A 186 -1.82 -30.91 -17.47
CA GLN A 186 -2.55 -30.95 -18.75
C GLN A 186 -1.59 -31.15 -19.93
N ARG A 187 -0.45 -30.47 -19.95
CA ARG A 187 0.57 -30.66 -21.00
C ARG A 187 1.08 -32.09 -21.02
N LEU A 188 1.40 -32.67 -19.86
CA LEU A 188 1.84 -34.06 -19.76
C LEU A 188 0.76 -35.03 -20.23
N LYS A 189 -0.49 -34.83 -19.80
CA LYS A 189 -1.61 -35.69 -20.18
C LYS A 189 -1.90 -35.64 -21.68
N THR A 190 -1.77 -34.45 -22.28
CA THR A 190 -1.98 -34.25 -23.72
C THR A 190 -0.85 -34.89 -24.53
N ARG A 191 0.41 -34.73 -24.10
CA ARG A 191 1.57 -35.31 -24.80
C ARG A 191 1.71 -36.81 -24.57
N PHE A 192 1.38 -37.29 -23.38
CA PHE A 192 1.57 -38.66 -22.92
C PHE A 192 0.29 -39.24 -22.32
N GLY A 193 -0.71 -39.48 -23.17
CA GLY A 193 -2.03 -40.01 -22.77
C GLY A 193 -2.03 -41.43 -22.17
N SER A 194 -0.87 -42.09 -22.09
CA SER A 194 -0.69 -43.41 -21.45
C SER A 194 -0.42 -43.33 -19.94
N LEU A 195 -0.20 -42.11 -19.42
CA LEU A 195 0.02 -41.87 -18.00
C LEU A 195 -1.30 -41.95 -17.23
N THR A 196 -1.28 -42.72 -16.14
CA THR A 196 -2.40 -42.77 -15.20
C THR A 196 -2.38 -41.56 -14.27
N ILE A 197 -3.47 -41.30 -13.55
CA ILE A 197 -3.51 -40.25 -12.52
C ILE A 197 -2.35 -40.41 -11.54
N ARG A 198 -2.09 -41.65 -11.07
CA ARG A 198 -0.99 -41.96 -10.16
C ARG A 198 0.40 -41.66 -10.77
N ASP A 199 0.58 -41.87 -12.08
CA ASP A 199 1.82 -41.52 -12.76
C ASP A 199 2.00 -40.00 -12.86
N LEU A 200 0.92 -39.27 -13.15
CA LEU A 200 0.93 -37.80 -13.16
C LEU A 200 1.29 -37.25 -11.78
N ARG A 201 0.77 -37.86 -10.69
CA ARG A 201 1.17 -37.48 -9.32
C ARG A 201 2.67 -37.58 -9.09
N LEU A 202 3.24 -38.72 -9.48
CA LEU A 202 4.68 -38.93 -9.39
C LEU A 202 5.46 -37.90 -10.22
N CYS A 203 5.03 -37.60 -11.45
CA CYS A 203 5.67 -36.60 -12.29
C CYS A 203 5.63 -35.19 -11.69
N SER A 204 4.53 -34.81 -11.02
CA SER A 204 4.44 -33.52 -10.33
C SER A 204 5.42 -33.43 -9.16
N TYR A 205 5.52 -34.47 -8.34
CA TYR A 205 6.51 -34.48 -7.25
C TYR A 205 7.95 -34.44 -7.75
N LEU A 206 8.23 -35.07 -8.88
CA LEU A 206 9.55 -35.00 -9.52
C LEU A 206 9.83 -33.63 -10.12
N ARG A 207 8.82 -32.91 -10.61
CA ARG A 207 8.94 -31.52 -11.07
C ARG A 207 9.32 -30.57 -9.94
N LEU A 208 8.89 -30.88 -8.72
CA LEU A 208 9.29 -30.20 -7.49
C LEU A 208 10.67 -30.64 -6.98
N ASN A 209 11.41 -31.43 -7.76
CA ASN A 209 12.74 -31.92 -7.45
C ASN A 209 12.80 -32.77 -6.16
N LEU A 210 11.71 -33.46 -5.81
CA LEU A 210 11.68 -34.37 -4.67
C LEU A 210 12.37 -35.70 -4.99
N THR A 211 13.07 -36.26 -4.01
CA THR A 211 13.70 -37.57 -4.12
C THR A 211 12.69 -38.70 -3.88
N SER A 212 12.95 -39.91 -4.41
CA SER A 212 12.07 -41.06 -4.20
C SER A 212 11.84 -41.42 -2.71
N LYS A 213 12.78 -41.04 -1.82
CA LYS A 213 12.64 -41.21 -0.37
C LYS A 213 11.61 -40.25 0.22
N GLU A 214 11.56 -39.02 -0.28
CA GLU A 214 10.59 -38.00 0.14
C GLU A 214 9.22 -38.23 -0.50
N ILE A 215 9.17 -38.77 -1.72
CA ILE A 215 7.90 -39.08 -2.42
C ILE A 215 7.17 -40.27 -1.80
N ALA A 216 7.90 -41.26 -1.30
CA ALA A 216 7.33 -42.47 -0.69
C ALA A 216 6.28 -42.18 0.39
N PRO A 217 6.56 -41.35 1.43
CA PRO A 217 5.56 -41.01 2.43
C PRO A 217 4.40 -40.18 1.87
N LEU A 218 4.65 -39.29 0.90
CA LEU A 218 3.61 -38.46 0.27
C LEU A 218 2.60 -39.30 -0.52
N MET A 219 3.06 -40.37 -1.16
CA MET A 219 2.20 -41.29 -1.92
C MET A 219 1.64 -42.45 -1.07
N GLY A 220 2.00 -42.53 0.22
CA GLY A 220 1.57 -43.61 1.11
C GLY A 220 2.07 -45.00 0.68
N ILE A 221 3.21 -45.10 -0.01
CA ILE A 221 3.75 -46.38 -0.51
C ILE A 221 5.25 -46.50 -0.27
N SER A 222 5.77 -47.74 -0.34
CA SER A 222 7.20 -47.98 -0.09
C SER A 222 8.11 -47.31 -1.14
N TYR A 223 9.34 -46.97 -0.72
CA TYR A 223 10.40 -46.49 -1.62
C TYR A 223 10.60 -47.41 -2.84
N ARG A 224 10.59 -48.73 -2.64
CA ARG A 224 10.71 -49.70 -3.75
C ARG A 224 9.56 -49.60 -4.75
N ALA A 225 8.34 -49.33 -4.28
CA ALA A 225 7.20 -49.11 -5.16
C ALA A 225 7.36 -47.83 -5.99
N ILE A 226 7.93 -46.76 -5.42
CA ILE A 226 8.27 -45.53 -6.14
C ILE A 226 9.31 -45.78 -7.23
N GLU A 227 10.37 -46.54 -6.95
CA GLU A 227 11.38 -46.88 -7.95
C GLU A 227 10.79 -47.69 -9.12
N ALA A 228 9.92 -48.65 -8.82
CA ALA A 228 9.19 -49.40 -9.84
C ALA A 228 8.27 -48.49 -10.67
N MET A 229 7.62 -47.51 -10.04
CA MET A 229 6.83 -46.50 -10.74
C MET A 229 7.68 -45.62 -11.64
N ARG A 230 8.83 -45.10 -11.16
CA ARG A 230 9.78 -44.32 -11.96
C ARG A 230 10.23 -45.08 -13.21
N TYR A 231 10.53 -46.36 -13.07
CA TYR A 231 10.87 -47.21 -14.21
C TYR A 231 9.72 -47.27 -15.24
N ARG A 232 8.48 -47.49 -14.79
CA ARG A 232 7.31 -47.54 -15.69
C ARG A 232 7.04 -46.18 -16.33
N VAL A 233 7.12 -45.09 -15.58
CA VAL A 233 6.95 -43.73 -16.10
C VAL A 233 7.98 -43.43 -17.17
N ARG A 234 9.27 -43.75 -16.93
CA ARG A 234 10.33 -43.61 -17.93
C ARG A 234 9.98 -44.31 -19.25
N LYS A 235 9.48 -45.56 -19.18
CA LYS A 235 9.04 -46.30 -20.37
C LYS A 235 7.83 -45.66 -21.05
N LYS A 236 6.86 -45.15 -20.29
CA LYS A 236 5.68 -44.45 -20.84
C LYS A 236 6.02 -43.11 -21.51
N LEU A 237 7.08 -42.44 -21.04
CA LEU A 237 7.60 -41.21 -21.62
C LEU A 237 8.54 -41.46 -22.82
N GLY A 238 8.86 -42.72 -23.13
CA GLY A 238 9.75 -43.08 -24.25
C GLY A 238 11.24 -42.83 -23.98
N LEU A 239 11.63 -42.69 -22.71
CA LEU A 239 13.01 -42.43 -22.32
C LEU A 239 13.85 -43.72 -22.28
N SER A 240 15.12 -43.60 -22.69
CA SER A 240 16.12 -44.68 -22.61
C SER A 240 16.59 -44.91 -21.17
N SER A 241 17.31 -46.01 -20.90
CA SER A 241 17.81 -46.31 -19.54
C SER A 241 18.75 -45.24 -18.99
N ASP A 242 19.47 -44.58 -19.89
CA ASP A 242 20.54 -43.65 -19.56
C ASP A 242 20.01 -42.23 -19.37
N ASP A 243 18.77 -41.98 -19.81
CA ASP A 243 18.09 -40.70 -19.63
C ASP A 243 17.65 -40.49 -18.18
N ASN A 244 17.99 -39.32 -17.64
CA ASN A 244 17.55 -38.91 -16.32
C ASN A 244 16.09 -38.43 -16.36
N LEU A 245 15.18 -39.27 -15.86
CA LEU A 245 13.75 -38.97 -15.75
C LEU A 245 13.47 -37.63 -15.06
N THR A 246 14.16 -37.32 -13.96
CA THR A 246 13.90 -36.09 -13.21
C THR A 246 14.34 -34.86 -14.00
N ALA A 247 15.51 -34.92 -14.66
CA ALA A 247 15.98 -33.82 -15.50
C ALA A 247 15.02 -33.55 -16.67
N PHE A 248 14.56 -34.60 -17.36
CA PHE A 248 13.56 -34.47 -18.43
C PHE A 248 12.28 -33.77 -17.95
N LEU A 249 11.76 -34.16 -16.77
CA LEU A 249 10.54 -33.56 -16.22
C LEU A 249 10.77 -32.09 -15.78
N LEU A 250 11.97 -31.73 -15.32
CA LEU A 250 12.32 -30.35 -14.94
C LEU A 250 12.44 -29.41 -16.15
N GLU A 251 12.73 -29.93 -17.34
CA GLU A 251 12.84 -29.15 -18.58
C GLU A 251 11.51 -29.05 -19.35
N PHE A 252 10.54 -29.92 -19.05
CA PHE A 252 9.21 -29.98 -19.67
C PHE A 252 8.23 -28.91 -19.13
#